data_AF-A0A936MT27-F1
#
_entry.id   AF-A0A936MT27-F1
#
_cell.length_a   1.000
_cell.length_b   1.000
_cell.length_c   1.000
_cell.angle_alpha   90.00
_cell.angle_beta   90.00
_cell.angle_gamma   90.00
#
_symmetry.space_group_name_H-M   'P 1'
#
loop_
_entity.id
_entity.type
_entity.pdbx_description
1 polymer ?
#
loop_
_entity_poly.entity_id
_entity_poly.type
_entity_poly.pdbx_seq_one_letter_code
_entity_poly.pdbx_strand_id
1 'polypeptide(L)'
;MVALVHVEHEPLTPAQAELLATIRDRASRGEPAPSYRDLCEEFGWASTGTARDHLQALARKGYITLGGGRARQVRLVDAPVPVARVRMLGRVVAGLPTAAVEIDEGEIAVPAAWLGRGRHFALTVDGDSMRDAAIMDGDTVVVREQSTAKDGEIVVATVEGETTVKRLRISANGIRLVAENPRYIPIDVSGDATIHGVVIAVMRSLATQPDTGGRNHAHHAISDSRKGPNMDEMTSDMQSTKRALRTAPTSTVGRGKAVVLETAPKANLYQAEGVSLHFGDSLEFYSSWDRPMTIVSDGAYGVLGFEGDTSDHLDVPAWYEPHVKAWAEAARPNTTLWFWNSEIGWAAAHPILEKYGWRYVNCNIWNKGVGHIAGNVNTQKIRRFPVVTEVCVQYVFEARIGGMPLKQWLLAEWKRSGLTLRRANDACGVKDAAVRKYLDQGHLWYFPPAEMMQKLADYANEHGRPEGRPYFSVEGKKPITGAEWENMRSKFSCPHGVTNVWDRNAVRGEERVKTEEGRAVHLNQKPLDLMTRIIEATTDEGDVVWEPFGGLFTASLASQRLRRRAFSAEIDPTYYQYGVRRFTEATRQMLLLASLSG
;
A
#
# COMPACT_ATOMS: atom_id res chain seq x y z
N MET A 1 -23.37 -36.06 -4.45
CA MET A 1 -23.88 -36.44 -3.11
C MET A 1 -23.94 -35.15 -2.30
N VAL A 2 -25.13 -34.62 -1.99
CA VAL A 2 -25.27 -33.35 -1.27
C VAL A 2 -24.87 -33.60 0.18
N ALA A 3 -23.71 -33.09 0.60
CA ALA A 3 -23.31 -33.14 2.00
C ALA A 3 -24.05 -32.02 2.75
N LEU A 4 -25.05 -32.39 3.54
CA LEU A 4 -25.61 -31.51 4.57
C LEU A 4 -24.49 -31.21 5.57
N VAL A 5 -23.87 -30.04 5.49
CA VAL A 5 -23.00 -29.56 6.56
C VAL A 5 -23.92 -29.24 7.74
N HIS A 6 -23.98 -30.15 8.72
CA HIS A 6 -24.60 -29.84 10.00
C HIS A 6 -23.74 -28.78 10.68
N VAL A 7 -24.29 -27.59 10.91
CA VAL A 7 -23.84 -26.79 12.03
C VAL A 7 -24.27 -27.60 13.25
N GLU A 8 -23.31 -28.23 13.95
CA GLU A 8 -23.61 -28.97 15.18
C GLU A 8 -24.10 -27.97 16.24
N HIS A 9 -25.42 -27.79 16.27
CA HIS A 9 -26.09 -27.16 17.39
C HIS A 9 -26.23 -28.19 18.50
N GLU A 10 -26.02 -27.76 19.74
CA GLU A 10 -26.18 -28.61 20.92
C GLU A 10 -27.58 -29.27 20.92
N PRO A 11 -27.69 -30.59 21.20
CA PRO A 11 -28.94 -31.34 21.00
C PRO A 11 -30.10 -30.77 21.82
N LEU A 12 -31.29 -30.72 21.21
CA LEU A 12 -32.51 -30.22 21.84
C LEU A 12 -33.16 -31.30 22.71
N THR A 13 -33.64 -30.91 23.90
CA THR A 13 -34.58 -31.75 24.66
C THR A 13 -35.91 -31.87 23.91
N PRO A 14 -36.73 -32.92 24.13
CA PRO A 14 -38.03 -33.07 23.46
C PRO A 14 -38.91 -31.80 23.53
N ALA A 15 -39.03 -31.19 24.70
CA ALA A 15 -39.80 -29.94 24.88
C ALA A 15 -39.21 -28.73 24.11
N GLN A 16 -37.90 -28.66 23.95
CA GLN A 16 -37.24 -27.61 23.15
C GLN A 16 -37.44 -27.83 21.66
N ALA A 17 -37.42 -29.08 21.19
CA ALA A 17 -37.67 -29.43 19.79
C ALA A 17 -39.11 -29.13 19.39
N GLU A 18 -40.08 -29.47 20.24
CA GLU A 18 -41.50 -29.18 20.04
C GLU A 18 -41.79 -27.67 20.05
N LEU A 19 -41.16 -26.93 20.98
CA LEU A 19 -41.20 -25.46 20.98
C LEU A 19 -40.64 -24.86 19.68
N LEU A 20 -39.48 -25.33 19.22
CA LEU A 20 -38.88 -24.84 17.97
C LEU A 20 -39.75 -25.16 16.75
N ALA A 21 -40.37 -26.34 16.70
CA ALA A 21 -41.30 -26.71 15.63
C ALA A 21 -42.53 -25.79 15.61
N THR A 22 -43.08 -25.47 16.78
CA THR A 22 -44.21 -24.55 16.93
C THR A 22 -43.88 -23.13 16.46
N ILE A 23 -42.70 -22.62 16.83
CA ILE A 23 -42.23 -21.30 16.37
C ILE A 23 -42.03 -21.29 14.84
N ARG A 24 -41.49 -22.38 14.26
CA ARG A 24 -41.34 -22.53 12.80
C ARG A 24 -42.67 -22.56 12.07
N ASP A 25 -43.63 -23.32 12.56
CA ASP A 25 -44.96 -23.44 11.96
C ASP A 25 -45.69 -22.10 11.93
N ARG A 26 -45.75 -21.39 13.07
CA ARG A 26 -46.32 -20.03 13.15
C ARG A 26 -45.63 -19.05 12.19
N ALA A 27 -44.29 -19.06 12.13
CA ALA A 27 -43.53 -18.21 11.22
C ALA A 27 -43.86 -18.51 9.75
N SER A 28 -44.01 -19.79 9.37
CA SER A 28 -44.37 -20.19 8.00
C SER A 28 -45.78 -19.74 7.58
N ARG A 29 -46.67 -19.55 8.55
CA ARG A 29 -48.04 -19.03 8.36
C ARG A 29 -48.11 -17.50 8.44
N GLY A 30 -46.98 -16.82 8.66
CA GLY A 30 -46.93 -15.37 8.82
C GLY A 30 -47.54 -14.86 10.14
N GLU A 31 -47.73 -15.74 11.12
CA GLU A 31 -48.29 -15.38 12.42
C GLU A 31 -47.25 -14.70 13.32
N PRO A 32 -47.68 -13.80 14.23
CA PRO A 32 -46.77 -13.18 15.18
C PRO A 32 -46.15 -14.22 16.14
N ALA A 33 -44.91 -13.97 16.57
CA ALA A 33 -44.23 -14.83 17.55
C ALA A 33 -45.06 -14.96 18.85
N PRO A 34 -45.17 -16.18 19.41
CA PRO A 34 -46.01 -16.42 20.58
C PRO A 34 -45.51 -15.65 21.81
N SER A 35 -46.43 -15.20 22.65
CA SER A 35 -46.11 -14.63 23.96
C SER A 35 -45.71 -15.72 24.95
N TYR A 36 -45.05 -15.35 26.06
CA TYR A 36 -44.75 -16.33 27.12
C TYR A 36 -46.01 -16.98 27.70
N ARG A 37 -47.15 -16.26 27.71
CA ARG A 37 -48.43 -16.82 28.18
C ARG A 37 -49.02 -17.80 27.16
N ASP A 38 -48.95 -17.46 25.88
CA ASP A 38 -49.43 -18.32 24.79
C ASP A 38 -48.69 -19.67 24.84
N LEU A 39 -47.38 -19.63 25.08
CA LEU A 39 -46.57 -20.84 25.25
C LEU A 39 -46.92 -21.62 26.53
N CYS A 40 -47.25 -20.96 27.62
CA CYS A 40 -47.69 -21.64 28.84
C CYS A 40 -49.03 -22.37 28.64
N GLU A 41 -49.97 -21.75 27.92
CA GLU A 41 -51.27 -22.35 27.60
C GLU A 41 -51.11 -23.53 26.63
N GLU A 42 -50.29 -23.37 25.58
CA GLU A 42 -50.09 -24.38 24.53
C GLU A 42 -49.31 -25.60 25.02
N PHE A 43 -48.29 -25.41 25.86
CA PHE A 43 -47.43 -26.49 26.37
C PHE A 43 -47.76 -26.94 27.80
N GLY A 44 -48.80 -26.37 28.42
CA GLY A 44 -49.21 -26.68 29.79
C GLY A 44 -48.18 -26.32 30.86
N TRP A 45 -47.32 -25.32 30.62
CA TRP A 45 -46.28 -24.92 31.57
C TRP A 45 -46.83 -24.04 32.69
N ALA A 46 -46.54 -24.41 33.94
CA ALA A 46 -47.08 -23.75 35.14
C ALA A 46 -46.58 -22.30 35.34
N SER A 47 -45.52 -21.86 34.66
CA SER A 47 -44.99 -20.50 34.80
C SER A 47 -44.42 -19.94 33.50
N THR A 48 -44.56 -18.62 33.31
CA THR A 48 -43.91 -17.90 32.21
C THR A 48 -42.38 -17.92 32.30
N GLY A 49 -41.83 -18.22 33.48
CA GLY A 49 -40.40 -18.44 33.69
C GLY A 49 -39.90 -19.66 32.90
N THR A 50 -40.66 -20.76 32.93
CA THR A 50 -40.34 -21.99 32.19
C THR A 50 -40.30 -21.74 30.67
N ALA A 51 -41.28 -20.99 30.14
CA ALA A 51 -41.31 -20.59 28.73
C ALA A 51 -40.08 -19.75 28.34
N ARG A 52 -39.72 -18.78 29.19
CA ARG A 52 -38.53 -17.96 29.00
C ARG A 52 -37.25 -18.79 29.00
N ASP A 53 -37.12 -19.72 29.92
CA ASP A 53 -35.91 -20.54 30.07
C ASP A 53 -35.71 -21.48 28.87
N HIS A 54 -36.80 -22.05 28.32
CA HIS A 54 -36.73 -22.82 27.08
C HIS A 54 -36.35 -21.96 25.87
N LEU A 55 -36.90 -20.75 25.73
CA LEU A 55 -36.52 -19.83 24.66
C LEU A 55 -35.06 -19.35 24.79
N GLN A 56 -34.60 -19.05 26.01
CA GLN A 56 -33.20 -18.73 26.27
C GLN A 56 -32.29 -19.92 25.96
N ALA A 57 -32.72 -21.15 26.28
CA ALA A 57 -31.97 -22.35 25.91
C ALA A 57 -31.87 -22.50 24.38
N LEU A 58 -32.97 -22.34 23.64
CA LEU A 58 -32.94 -22.36 22.17
C LEU A 58 -32.02 -21.27 21.59
N ALA A 59 -32.01 -20.09 22.20
CA ALA A 59 -31.15 -18.99 21.77
C ALA A 59 -29.67 -19.25 22.05
N ARG A 60 -29.33 -19.74 23.25
CA ARG A 60 -27.97 -20.17 23.61
C ARG A 60 -27.46 -21.27 22.69
N LYS A 61 -28.34 -22.20 22.31
CA LYS A 61 -28.04 -23.30 21.37
C LYS A 61 -28.00 -22.85 19.91
N GLY A 62 -28.29 -21.58 19.62
CA GLY A 62 -28.16 -20.97 18.30
C GLY A 62 -29.31 -21.26 17.33
N TYR A 63 -30.45 -21.79 17.79
CA TYR A 63 -31.60 -22.09 16.94
C TYR A 63 -32.51 -20.87 16.70
N ILE A 64 -32.47 -19.88 17.61
CA ILE A 64 -33.24 -18.63 17.51
C ILE A 64 -32.39 -17.46 18.03
N THR A 65 -32.79 -16.24 17.71
CA THR A 65 -32.28 -15.03 18.37
C THR A 65 -33.42 -14.34 19.12
N LEU A 66 -33.09 -13.77 20.29
CA LEU A 66 -34.02 -13.02 21.13
C LEU A 66 -33.66 -11.53 21.06
N GLY A 67 -34.60 -10.70 20.65
CA GLY A 67 -34.43 -9.25 20.62
C GLY A 67 -34.46 -8.62 22.02
N GLY A 68 -33.51 -7.74 22.31
CA GLY A 68 -33.30 -7.15 23.64
C GLY A 68 -34.50 -6.37 24.18
N GLY A 69 -35.11 -6.88 25.25
CA GLY A 69 -35.87 -6.08 26.23
C GLY A 69 -37.34 -5.75 25.93
N ARG A 70 -37.93 -6.20 24.81
CA ARG A 70 -39.39 -6.05 24.55
C ARG A 70 -40.02 -7.40 24.16
N ALA A 71 -41.22 -7.67 24.65
CA ALA A 71 -41.97 -8.89 24.34
C ALA A 71 -42.19 -9.05 22.82
N ARG A 72 -42.14 -10.30 22.33
CA ARG A 72 -42.39 -10.74 20.93
C ARG A 72 -41.26 -10.57 19.89
N GLN A 73 -39.99 -10.63 20.28
CA GLN A 73 -38.89 -10.70 19.31
C GLN A 73 -38.14 -12.04 19.36
N VAL A 74 -38.81 -13.11 18.94
CA VAL A 74 -38.14 -14.38 18.58
C VAL A 74 -37.93 -14.37 17.07
N ARG A 75 -36.67 -14.46 16.61
CA ARG A 75 -36.36 -14.69 15.19
C ARG A 75 -35.74 -16.05 15.03
N LEU A 76 -36.24 -16.84 14.09
CA LEU A 76 -35.58 -18.08 13.69
C LEU A 76 -34.21 -17.73 13.10
N VAL A 77 -33.19 -18.47 13.50
CA VAL A 77 -31.94 -18.52 12.74
C VAL A 77 -32.23 -19.49 11.59
N ASP A 78 -32.18 -18.99 10.35
CA ASP A 78 -32.69 -19.69 9.16
C ASP A 78 -32.18 -21.14 9.06
N ALA A 79 -33.07 -22.03 8.60
CA ALA A 79 -32.74 -23.42 8.29
C ALA A 79 -31.54 -23.49 7.33
N PRO A 80 -30.68 -24.53 7.43
CA PRO A 80 -29.49 -24.63 6.59
C PRO A 80 -29.87 -24.56 5.11
N VAL A 81 -29.40 -23.51 4.43
CA VAL A 81 -29.46 -23.44 2.96
C VAL A 81 -28.65 -24.62 2.44
N PRO A 82 -29.23 -25.49 1.58
CA PRO A 82 -28.45 -26.56 0.98
C PRO A 82 -27.25 -25.96 0.25
N VAL A 83 -26.04 -26.29 0.69
CA VAL A 83 -24.79 -25.87 0.06
C VAL A 83 -24.18 -27.04 -0.67
N ALA A 84 -23.58 -26.76 -1.82
CA ALA A 84 -22.74 -27.68 -2.55
C ALA A 84 -21.28 -27.25 -2.40
N ARG A 85 -20.38 -28.22 -2.34
CA ARG A 85 -18.94 -27.97 -2.32
C ARG A 85 -18.43 -27.91 -3.76
N VAL A 86 -17.82 -26.78 -4.12
CA VAL A 86 -17.25 -26.53 -5.44
C VAL A 86 -15.74 -26.45 -5.32
N ARG A 87 -15.01 -27.24 -6.12
CA ARG A 87 -13.55 -27.28 -6.08
C ARG A 87 -12.94 -25.97 -6.52
N MET A 88 -11.94 -25.49 -5.79
CA MET A 88 -11.11 -24.35 -6.17
C MET A 88 -9.92 -24.83 -7.00
N LEU A 89 -9.78 -24.29 -8.21
CA LEU A 89 -8.67 -24.63 -9.11
C LEU A 89 -7.52 -23.60 -9.05
N GLY A 90 -7.52 -22.74 -8.02
CA GLY A 90 -6.46 -21.78 -7.73
C GLY A 90 -6.56 -20.42 -8.46
N ARG A 91 -5.48 -19.64 -8.35
CA ARG A 91 -5.32 -18.33 -9.00
C ARG A 91 -4.98 -18.53 -10.48
N VAL A 92 -5.55 -17.71 -11.35
CA VAL A 92 -5.42 -17.83 -12.81
C VAL A 92 -3.96 -17.62 -13.25
N VAL A 93 -3.22 -18.70 -13.51
CA VAL A 93 -1.86 -18.68 -14.09
C VAL A 93 -1.89 -19.25 -15.51
N ALA A 94 -1.03 -18.71 -16.38
CA ALA A 94 -0.86 -19.14 -17.77
C ALA A 94 -0.46 -20.62 -17.89
N GLY A 95 -1.07 -21.30 -18.86
CA GLY A 95 -0.67 -22.61 -19.36
C GLY A 95 -1.50 -23.75 -18.78
N LEU A 96 -2.64 -24.06 -19.41
CA LEU A 96 -3.30 -25.36 -19.24
C LEU A 96 -2.96 -26.26 -20.44
N PRO A 97 -2.03 -27.22 -20.31
CA PRO A 97 -2.10 -28.45 -21.06
C PRO A 97 -3.07 -29.41 -20.38
N THR A 98 -3.73 -30.22 -21.21
CA THR A 98 -4.86 -31.13 -21.00
C THR A 98 -4.66 -32.28 -19.98
N ALA A 99 -3.72 -32.16 -19.05
CA ALA A 99 -3.48 -33.06 -17.93
C ALA A 99 -2.82 -32.27 -16.78
N ALA A 100 -3.56 -31.35 -16.16
CA ALA A 100 -3.04 -30.55 -15.06
C ALA A 100 -3.02 -31.37 -13.77
N VAL A 101 -1.88 -31.36 -13.09
CA VAL A 101 -1.84 -31.49 -11.64
C VAL A 101 -2.65 -30.31 -11.12
N GLU A 102 -3.91 -30.57 -10.78
CA GLU A 102 -4.81 -29.65 -10.10
C GLU A 102 -4.13 -29.25 -8.78
N ILE A 103 -3.72 -28.00 -8.62
CA ILE A 103 -3.43 -27.48 -7.29
C ILE A 103 -4.80 -27.29 -6.65
N ASP A 104 -5.26 -28.31 -5.92
CA ASP A 104 -6.48 -28.26 -5.14
C ASP A 104 -6.25 -27.30 -3.97
N GLU A 105 -6.72 -26.05 -4.10
CA GLU A 105 -6.71 -25.05 -3.02
C GLU A 105 -7.87 -25.27 -2.02
N GLY A 106 -8.62 -26.37 -2.17
CA GLY A 106 -9.75 -26.75 -1.32
C GLY A 106 -11.10 -26.61 -2.01
N GLU A 107 -12.17 -26.61 -1.21
CA GLU A 107 -13.55 -26.47 -1.69
C GLU A 107 -14.22 -25.25 -1.05
N ILE A 108 -15.03 -24.53 -1.83
CA ILE A 108 -15.91 -23.47 -1.32
C ILE A 108 -17.34 -23.98 -1.19
N ALA A 109 -18.04 -23.52 -0.15
CA ALA A 109 -19.47 -23.77 0.02
C ALA A 109 -20.27 -22.75 -0.80
N VAL A 110 -21.00 -23.22 -1.80
CA VAL A 110 -21.87 -22.41 -2.65
C VAL A 110 -23.32 -22.82 -2.43
N PRO A 111 -24.27 -21.87 -2.27
CA PRO A 111 -25.69 -22.20 -2.23
C PRO A 111 -26.08 -23.06 -3.44
N ALA A 112 -26.66 -24.24 -3.20
CA ALA A 112 -27.00 -25.19 -4.27
C ALA A 112 -27.97 -24.61 -5.30
N ALA A 113 -28.78 -23.62 -4.90
CA ALA A 113 -29.68 -22.89 -5.79
C ALA A 113 -28.97 -22.02 -6.84
N TRP A 114 -27.72 -21.62 -6.61
CA TRP A 114 -26.91 -20.90 -7.60
C TRP A 114 -26.34 -21.84 -8.66
N LEU A 115 -26.19 -23.12 -8.31
CA LEU A 115 -25.62 -24.12 -9.19
C LEU A 115 -26.72 -24.70 -10.09
N GLY A 116 -26.48 -24.66 -11.39
CA GLY A 116 -27.30 -25.35 -12.37
C GLY A 116 -26.95 -26.83 -12.47
N ARG A 117 -27.44 -27.49 -13.52
CA ARG A 117 -26.92 -28.81 -13.92
C ARG A 117 -25.51 -28.65 -14.50
N GLY A 118 -24.67 -29.66 -14.31
CA GLY A 118 -23.31 -29.72 -14.88
C GLY A 118 -22.21 -29.66 -13.82
N ARG A 119 -20.96 -29.73 -14.29
CA ARG A 119 -19.78 -29.56 -13.41
C ARG A 119 -19.50 -28.08 -13.22
N HIS A 120 -18.98 -27.76 -12.05
CA HIS A 120 -18.66 -26.40 -11.65
C HIS A 120 -17.30 -26.40 -10.96
N PHE A 121 -16.57 -25.29 -11.13
CA PHE A 121 -15.33 -25.04 -10.43
C PHE A 121 -15.26 -23.55 -10.05
N ALA A 122 -14.37 -23.21 -9.12
CA ALA A 122 -14.17 -21.85 -8.68
C ALA A 122 -12.72 -21.41 -8.91
N LEU A 123 -12.54 -20.11 -9.18
CA LEU A 123 -11.24 -19.47 -9.40
C LEU A 123 -11.18 -18.14 -8.66
N THR A 124 -9.99 -17.78 -8.20
CA THR A 124 -9.72 -16.42 -7.67
C THR A 124 -9.30 -15.50 -8.81
N VAL A 125 -9.98 -14.36 -8.93
CA VAL A 125 -9.71 -13.32 -9.91
C VAL A 125 -8.43 -12.57 -9.53
N ASP A 126 -7.57 -12.37 -10.51
CA ASP A 126 -6.33 -11.59 -10.39
C ASP A 126 -6.39 -10.39 -11.34
N GLY A 127 -6.42 -9.19 -10.77
CA GLY A 127 -6.50 -7.91 -11.49
C GLY A 127 -7.91 -7.33 -11.66
N ASP A 128 -7.98 -6.11 -12.20
CA ASP A 128 -9.18 -5.26 -12.26
C ASP A 128 -9.83 -5.18 -13.65
N SER A 129 -9.45 -6.06 -14.59
CA SER A 129 -9.93 -5.99 -15.98
C SER A 129 -11.45 -6.17 -16.16
N MET A 130 -12.16 -6.64 -15.12
CA MET A 130 -13.61 -6.86 -15.13
C MET A 130 -14.37 -5.96 -14.15
N ARG A 131 -13.73 -4.87 -13.68
CA ARG A 131 -14.25 -3.96 -12.65
C ARG A 131 -15.63 -3.40 -12.96
N ASP A 132 -15.90 -3.01 -14.20
CA ASP A 132 -17.16 -2.38 -14.59
C ASP A 132 -18.30 -3.42 -14.72
N ALA A 133 -17.97 -4.72 -14.71
CA ALA A 133 -18.90 -5.83 -14.47
C ALA A 133 -19.01 -6.21 -12.98
N ALA A 134 -18.49 -5.37 -12.08
CA ALA A 134 -18.44 -5.56 -10.64
C ALA A 134 -17.65 -6.79 -10.16
N ILE A 135 -16.77 -7.34 -11.00
CA ILE A 135 -15.81 -8.40 -10.64
C ILE A 135 -14.47 -7.73 -10.34
N MET A 136 -14.05 -7.81 -9.08
CA MET A 136 -12.89 -7.11 -8.54
C MET A 136 -11.71 -8.07 -8.34
N ASP A 137 -10.52 -7.50 -8.19
CA ASP A 137 -9.33 -8.24 -7.78
C ASP A 137 -9.57 -8.96 -6.44
N GLY A 138 -9.18 -10.23 -6.35
CA GLY A 138 -9.39 -11.09 -5.19
C GLY A 138 -10.78 -11.73 -5.06
N ASP A 139 -11.73 -11.43 -5.97
CA ASP A 139 -13.02 -12.11 -5.98
C ASP A 139 -12.89 -13.59 -6.33
N THR A 140 -13.77 -14.41 -5.76
CA THR A 140 -13.93 -15.80 -6.20
C THR A 140 -15.08 -15.90 -7.20
N VAL A 141 -14.80 -16.32 -8.43
CA VAL A 141 -15.82 -16.59 -9.45
C VAL A 141 -16.18 -18.07 -9.47
N VAL A 142 -17.49 -18.36 -9.52
CA VAL A 142 -18.00 -19.72 -9.74
C VAL A 142 -18.30 -19.89 -11.22
N VAL A 143 -17.74 -20.94 -11.81
CA VAL A 143 -17.73 -21.19 -13.25
C VAL A 143 -18.45 -22.50 -13.52
N ARG A 144 -19.40 -22.49 -14.44
CA ARG A 144 -19.98 -23.71 -14.99
C ARG A 144 -19.09 -24.20 -16.13
N GLU A 145 -18.59 -25.42 -16.01
CA GLU A 145 -17.67 -26.02 -16.97
C GLU A 145 -18.40 -26.33 -18.28
N GLN A 146 -17.96 -25.71 -19.37
CA GLN A 146 -18.50 -25.88 -20.71
C GLN A 146 -17.51 -25.33 -21.75
N SER A 147 -17.45 -25.96 -22.92
CA SER A 147 -16.53 -25.58 -24.00
C SER A 147 -17.08 -24.52 -24.97
N THR A 148 -18.30 -24.04 -24.74
CA THR A 148 -18.99 -23.06 -25.60
C THR A 148 -19.68 -22.01 -24.74
N ALA A 149 -19.90 -20.82 -25.28
CA ALA A 149 -20.59 -19.71 -24.61
C ALA A 149 -21.29 -18.80 -25.63
N LYS A 150 -22.27 -18.02 -25.18
CA LYS A 150 -23.05 -17.07 -25.99
C LYS A 150 -22.41 -15.69 -26.02
N ASP A 151 -22.77 -14.88 -27.02
CA ASP A 151 -22.40 -13.47 -27.05
C ASP A 151 -22.86 -12.76 -25.76
N GLY A 152 -21.96 -11.97 -25.18
CA GLY A 152 -22.19 -11.21 -23.97
C GLY A 152 -21.94 -11.96 -22.67
N GLU A 153 -21.77 -13.28 -22.68
CA GLU A 153 -21.44 -14.05 -21.47
C GLU A 153 -20.02 -13.74 -20.98
N ILE A 154 -19.81 -13.78 -19.66
CA ILE A 154 -18.48 -13.68 -19.07
C ILE A 154 -17.90 -15.09 -19.01
N VAL A 155 -16.74 -15.28 -19.63
CA VAL A 155 -16.12 -16.60 -19.81
C VAL A 155 -14.76 -16.67 -19.14
N VAL A 156 -14.40 -17.88 -18.73
CA VAL A 156 -13.01 -18.24 -18.46
C VAL A 156 -12.47 -18.91 -19.72
N ALA A 157 -11.43 -18.30 -20.30
CA ALA A 157 -10.82 -18.80 -21.53
C ALA A 157 -9.30 -18.76 -21.43
N THR A 158 -8.62 -19.69 -22.10
CA THR A 158 -7.18 -19.62 -22.35
C THR A 158 -6.94 -19.15 -23.77
N VAL A 159 -6.15 -18.09 -23.96
CA VAL A 159 -5.73 -17.55 -25.25
C VAL A 159 -4.23 -17.32 -25.20
N GLU A 160 -3.49 -17.76 -26.23
CA GLU A 160 -2.01 -17.65 -26.28
C GLU A 160 -1.30 -18.24 -25.04
N GLY A 161 -1.91 -19.26 -24.44
CA GLY A 161 -1.40 -19.89 -23.22
C GLY A 161 -1.77 -19.13 -21.93
N GLU A 162 -2.43 -17.98 -21.96
CA GLU A 162 -2.85 -17.26 -20.76
C GLU A 162 -4.34 -17.48 -20.47
N THR A 163 -4.67 -17.90 -19.24
CA THR A 163 -6.06 -18.01 -18.80
C THR A 163 -6.57 -16.63 -18.34
N THR A 164 -7.80 -16.28 -18.71
CA THR A 164 -8.37 -14.96 -18.43
C THR A 164 -9.87 -15.01 -18.21
N VAL A 165 -10.39 -14.03 -17.47
CA VAL A 165 -11.84 -13.77 -17.33
C VAL A 165 -12.18 -12.55 -18.17
N LYS A 166 -13.04 -12.71 -19.18
CA LYS A 166 -13.42 -11.65 -20.12
C LYS A 166 -14.87 -11.81 -20.58
N ARG A 167 -15.48 -10.73 -21.06
CA ARG A 167 -16.76 -10.82 -21.77
C ARG A 167 -16.54 -11.31 -23.18
N LEU A 168 -17.21 -12.39 -23.56
CA LEU A 168 -17.20 -12.91 -24.92
C LEU A 168 -18.02 -12.00 -25.82
N ARG A 169 -17.44 -11.58 -26.95
CA ARG A 169 -18.15 -10.90 -28.03
C ARG A 169 -18.03 -11.68 -29.33
N ILE A 170 -19.17 -12.05 -29.90
CA ILE A 170 -19.26 -12.80 -31.15
C ILE A 170 -19.90 -11.90 -32.20
N SER A 171 -19.20 -11.68 -33.31
CA SER A 171 -19.68 -10.85 -34.42
C SER A 171 -19.33 -11.46 -35.77
N ALA A 172 -19.90 -10.92 -36.86
CA ALA A 172 -19.54 -11.33 -38.22
C ALA A 172 -18.03 -11.16 -38.53
N ASN A 173 -17.36 -10.26 -37.81
CA ASN A 173 -15.93 -9.97 -37.97
C ASN A 173 -15.02 -10.84 -37.07
N GLY A 174 -15.59 -11.82 -36.35
CA GLY A 174 -14.85 -12.74 -35.49
C GLY A 174 -15.23 -12.67 -34.01
N ILE A 175 -14.46 -13.40 -33.20
CA ILE A 175 -14.62 -13.54 -31.76
C ILE A 175 -13.64 -12.62 -31.04
N ARG A 176 -14.11 -11.91 -30.01
CA ARG A 176 -13.30 -11.03 -29.17
C ARG A 176 -13.55 -11.30 -27.70
N LEU A 177 -12.49 -11.22 -26.90
CA LEU A 177 -12.57 -11.22 -25.44
C LEU A 177 -12.39 -9.77 -24.95
N VAL A 178 -13.47 -9.20 -24.43
CA VAL A 178 -13.55 -7.79 -24.04
C VAL A 178 -13.42 -7.68 -22.53
N ALA A 179 -12.53 -6.80 -22.07
CA ALA A 179 -12.45 -6.41 -20.69
C ALA A 179 -13.59 -5.45 -20.33
N GLU A 180 -14.16 -5.60 -19.15
CA GLU A 180 -15.14 -4.65 -18.59
C GLU A 180 -14.37 -3.60 -17.78
N ASN A 181 -13.43 -2.93 -18.45
CA ASN A 181 -12.60 -1.86 -17.95
C ASN A 181 -11.93 -1.16 -19.16
N PRO A 182 -12.24 0.13 -19.45
CA PRO A 182 -11.74 0.86 -20.61
C PRO A 182 -10.21 0.96 -20.73
N ARG A 183 -9.47 0.68 -19.65
CA ARG A 183 -8.00 0.66 -19.65
C ARG A 183 -7.40 -0.51 -20.42
N TYR A 184 -8.20 -1.52 -20.75
CA TYR A 184 -7.78 -2.77 -21.36
C TYR A 184 -8.31 -2.86 -22.78
N ILE A 185 -7.42 -3.24 -23.71
CA ILE A 185 -7.76 -3.39 -25.13
C ILE A 185 -8.44 -4.76 -25.32
N PRO A 186 -9.53 -4.85 -26.11
CA PRO A 186 -10.11 -6.12 -26.52
C PRO A 186 -9.08 -7.07 -27.14
N ILE A 187 -9.17 -8.36 -26.81
CA ILE A 187 -8.32 -9.40 -27.37
C ILE A 187 -9.08 -10.04 -28.55
N ASP A 188 -8.57 -9.84 -29.76
CA ASP A 188 -9.10 -10.52 -30.96
C ASP A 188 -8.61 -11.97 -30.96
N VAL A 189 -9.55 -12.93 -31.08
CA VAL A 189 -9.22 -14.36 -31.07
C VAL A 189 -8.92 -14.80 -32.51
N SER A 190 -7.64 -14.82 -32.88
CA SER A 190 -7.18 -15.23 -34.22
C SER A 190 -6.43 -16.57 -34.26
N GLY A 191 -6.36 -17.31 -33.14
CA GLY A 191 -5.60 -18.56 -33.00
C GLY A 191 -6.19 -19.51 -31.94
N ASP A 192 -5.33 -20.35 -31.33
CA ASP A 192 -5.74 -21.35 -30.34
C ASP A 192 -6.32 -20.69 -29.08
N ALA A 193 -7.64 -20.83 -28.92
CA ALA A 193 -8.39 -20.39 -27.75
C ALA A 193 -9.31 -21.50 -27.25
N THR A 194 -9.28 -21.72 -25.94
CA THR A 194 -10.12 -22.73 -25.29
C THR A 194 -11.01 -22.06 -24.26
N ILE A 195 -12.33 -22.22 -24.39
CA ILE A 195 -13.28 -21.84 -23.34
C ILE A 195 -13.32 -22.97 -22.32
N HIS A 196 -13.09 -22.63 -21.05
CA HIS A 196 -13.18 -23.57 -19.92
C HIS A 196 -14.55 -23.52 -19.25
N GLY A 197 -15.23 -22.38 -19.33
CA GLY A 197 -16.59 -22.26 -18.81
C GLY A 197 -17.14 -20.84 -18.78
N VAL A 198 -18.37 -20.74 -18.30
CA VAL A 198 -19.12 -19.48 -18.14
C VAL A 198 -19.21 -19.13 -16.66
N VAL A 199 -18.91 -17.89 -16.31
CA VAL A 199 -19.04 -17.36 -14.94
C VAL A 199 -20.53 -17.23 -14.60
N ILE A 200 -20.96 -17.87 -13.52
CA ILE A 200 -22.36 -17.89 -13.07
C ILE A 200 -22.59 -17.16 -11.75
N ALA A 201 -21.56 -16.98 -10.93
CA ALA A 201 -21.64 -16.24 -9.67
C ALA A 201 -20.29 -15.64 -9.28
N VAL A 202 -20.35 -14.61 -8.43
CA VAL A 202 -19.19 -13.93 -7.85
C VAL A 202 -19.39 -13.92 -6.34
N MET A 203 -18.37 -14.35 -5.60
CA MET A 203 -18.33 -14.35 -4.15
C MET A 203 -17.19 -13.43 -3.69
N ARG A 204 -17.51 -12.48 -2.83
CA ARG A 204 -16.55 -11.53 -2.25
C ARG A 204 -16.63 -11.58 -0.73
N SER A 205 -15.51 -11.86 -0.07
CA SER A 205 -15.39 -11.66 1.37
C SER A 205 -15.11 -10.20 1.66
N LEU A 206 -15.91 -9.57 2.52
CA LEU A 206 -15.64 -8.23 3.06
C LEU A 206 -14.95 -8.28 4.43
N ALA A 207 -14.74 -9.49 4.98
CA ALA A 207 -13.96 -9.66 6.19
C ALA A 207 -12.49 -9.41 5.86
N THR A 208 -11.82 -8.61 6.69
CA THR A 208 -10.36 -8.47 6.65
C THR A 208 -9.74 -9.85 6.86
N GLN A 209 -9.24 -10.46 5.79
CA GLN A 209 -8.42 -11.66 5.91
C GLN A 209 -7.22 -11.32 6.79
N PRO A 210 -6.78 -12.20 7.71
CA PRO A 210 -5.45 -12.08 8.26
C PRO A 210 -4.48 -12.12 7.07
N ASP A 211 -3.58 -11.13 7.03
CA ASP A 211 -2.64 -10.89 5.95
C ASP A 211 -1.78 -12.13 5.65
N THR A 212 -2.25 -12.99 4.75
CA THR A 212 -1.41 -13.95 4.04
C THR A 212 -0.88 -13.22 2.82
N GLY A 213 0.28 -12.61 3.03
CA GLY A 213 0.85 -11.57 2.19
C GLY A 213 0.73 -11.81 0.68
N GLY A 214 0.34 -10.75 -0.03
CA GLY A 214 0.57 -10.67 -1.47
C GLY A 214 -0.41 -9.83 -2.26
N ARG A 215 -0.02 -8.55 -2.45
CA ARG A 215 -0.35 -7.65 -3.58
C ARG A 215 -1.71 -6.96 -3.55
N ASN A 216 -1.69 -5.66 -3.23
CA ASN A 216 -2.78 -4.73 -3.51
C ASN A 216 -2.57 -4.09 -4.90
N HIS A 217 -3.51 -4.31 -5.82
CA HIS A 217 -3.77 -3.43 -6.93
C HIS A 217 -4.83 -2.40 -6.52
N ALA A 218 -4.42 -1.16 -6.24
CA ALA A 218 -5.34 -0.09 -5.89
C ALA A 218 -5.96 0.54 -7.15
N HIS A 219 -7.28 0.40 -7.32
CA HIS A 219 -8.06 1.29 -8.18
C HIS A 219 -9.14 2.04 -7.39
N HIS A 220 -9.01 3.38 -7.45
CA HIS A 220 -9.97 4.38 -7.02
C HIS A 220 -11.37 4.14 -7.60
N ALA A 221 -12.39 4.34 -6.75
CA ALA A 221 -13.73 4.71 -7.19
C ALA A 221 -14.11 6.05 -6.54
N ILE A 222 -14.17 7.08 -7.37
CA ILE A 222 -14.82 8.36 -7.11
C ILE A 222 -16.33 8.10 -7.16
N SER A 223 -17.08 8.42 -6.10
CA SER A 223 -18.54 8.44 -6.15
C SER A 223 -19.03 9.87 -6.34
N ASP A 224 -19.65 10.09 -7.50
CA ASP A 224 -20.44 11.26 -7.87
C ASP A 224 -21.74 11.24 -7.06
N SER A 225 -21.92 12.17 -6.13
CA SER A 225 -23.21 12.41 -5.48
C SER A 225 -23.65 13.85 -5.73
N ARG A 226 -24.39 14.03 -6.83
CA ARG A 226 -25.21 15.20 -7.08
C ARG A 226 -26.34 15.27 -6.05
N LYS A 227 -26.27 16.27 -5.16
CA LYS A 227 -27.39 17.03 -4.61
C LYS A 227 -26.82 18.33 -4.02
N GLY A 228 -26.96 19.43 -4.74
CA GLY A 228 -26.51 20.74 -4.30
C GLY A 228 -27.35 21.28 -3.12
N PRO A 229 -26.76 22.00 -2.16
CA PRO A 229 -27.51 22.68 -1.14
C PRO A 229 -28.02 24.05 -1.62
N ASN A 230 -29.09 24.47 -0.97
CA ASN A 230 -29.98 25.57 -1.30
C ASN A 230 -29.33 26.95 -1.08
N MET A 231 -29.68 27.93 -1.90
CA MET A 231 -28.95 29.20 -2.11
C MET A 231 -29.18 30.30 -1.05
N ASP A 232 -29.76 29.97 0.10
CA ASP A 232 -30.23 30.95 1.10
C ASP A 232 -29.47 30.98 2.44
N GLU A 233 -28.43 30.15 2.64
CA GLU A 233 -27.61 30.15 3.89
C GLU A 233 -26.24 30.86 3.75
N MET A 234 -25.99 31.58 2.65
CA MET A 234 -24.69 32.21 2.36
C MET A 234 -24.53 33.68 2.83
N THR A 235 -25.30 34.16 3.81
CA THR A 235 -25.21 35.57 4.25
C THR A 235 -24.99 35.83 5.74
N SER A 236 -24.72 34.81 6.57
CA SER A 236 -24.35 35.03 7.98
C SER A 236 -22.87 34.80 8.34
N ASP A 237 -22.06 34.26 7.42
CA ASP A 237 -20.68 33.82 7.75
C ASP A 237 -19.57 34.83 7.40
N MET A 238 -19.93 36.01 6.89
CA MET A 238 -18.98 37.03 6.46
C MET A 238 -18.57 38.03 7.56
N GLN A 239 -19.00 37.81 8.82
CA GLN A 239 -18.62 38.66 9.97
C GLN A 239 -17.77 37.93 11.03
N SER A 240 -17.44 36.65 10.87
CA SER A 240 -16.58 35.91 11.80
C SER A 240 -15.08 35.89 11.42
N THR A 241 -14.73 36.33 10.21
CA THR A 241 -13.40 36.23 9.59
C THR A 241 -12.39 37.32 9.99
N LYS A 242 -12.58 37.99 11.13
CA LYS A 242 -11.59 38.93 11.70
C LYS A 242 -11.24 38.64 13.17
N ARG A 243 -11.34 37.38 13.60
CA ARG A 243 -10.72 36.95 14.85
C ARG A 243 -9.38 36.29 14.52
N ALA A 244 -8.30 36.98 14.86
CA ALA A 244 -6.92 36.56 14.68
C ALA A 244 -6.74 35.04 14.92
N LEU A 245 -6.05 34.39 13.98
CA LEU A 245 -5.44 33.06 14.13
C LEU A 245 -4.54 33.05 15.37
N ARG A 246 -5.13 32.86 16.54
CA ARG A 246 -4.43 32.30 17.68
C ARG A 246 -4.30 30.82 17.37
N THR A 247 -3.11 30.42 16.96
CA THR A 247 -2.67 29.02 16.96
C THR A 247 -3.10 28.39 18.28
N ALA A 248 -3.96 27.37 18.22
CA ALA A 248 -4.29 26.59 19.41
C ALA A 248 -2.97 25.96 19.89
N PRO A 249 -2.59 26.11 21.17
CA PRO A 249 -1.29 25.66 21.61
C PRO A 249 -1.22 24.13 21.57
N THR A 250 -0.26 23.58 20.82
CA THR A 250 -0.05 22.16 20.53
C THR A 250 0.76 21.44 21.63
N SER A 251 0.30 20.27 22.10
CA SER A 251 0.89 19.33 23.10
C SER A 251 1.11 19.77 24.56
N THR A 252 0.68 18.96 25.53
CA THR A 252 1.18 19.00 26.93
C THR A 252 2.36 18.05 27.19
N VAL A 253 2.71 17.19 26.22
CA VAL A 253 3.81 16.22 26.38
C VAL A 253 5.12 16.88 25.95
N GLY A 254 5.98 17.23 26.91
CA GLY A 254 7.33 17.74 26.62
C GLY A 254 7.51 19.27 26.64
N ARG A 255 6.45 20.09 26.77
CA ARG A 255 6.58 21.57 26.89
C ARG A 255 7.48 22.04 28.03
N GLY A 256 7.61 21.26 29.11
CA GLY A 256 8.53 21.56 30.21
C GLY A 256 9.99 21.14 29.98
N LYS A 257 10.32 20.55 28.82
CA LYS A 257 11.65 20.00 28.49
C LYS A 257 12.27 20.60 27.23
N ALA A 258 11.51 21.34 26.41
CA ALA A 258 12.03 21.98 25.22
C ALA A 258 13.04 23.07 25.62
N VAL A 259 14.26 22.95 25.10
CA VAL A 259 15.29 23.99 25.24
C VAL A 259 14.92 25.10 24.27
N VAL A 260 14.87 26.34 24.77
CA VAL A 260 14.64 27.52 23.94
C VAL A 260 15.81 28.47 24.13
N LEU A 261 16.47 28.86 23.04
CA LEU A 261 17.42 29.96 23.05
C LEU A 261 16.66 31.28 22.94
N GLU A 262 16.96 32.23 23.81
CA GLU A 262 16.35 33.57 23.77
C GLU A 262 16.89 34.41 22.60
N THR A 263 18.07 34.07 22.08
CA THR A 263 18.72 34.79 20.99
C THR A 263 18.33 34.24 19.63
N ALA A 264 17.89 35.12 18.73
CA ALA A 264 17.64 34.78 17.33
C ALA A 264 18.93 34.32 16.61
N PRO A 265 18.83 33.51 15.55
CA PRO A 265 19.98 33.12 14.73
C PRO A 265 20.70 34.35 14.17
N LYS A 266 22.04 34.35 14.24
CA LYS A 266 22.87 35.44 13.70
C LYS A 266 22.87 35.51 12.17
N ALA A 267 22.63 34.38 11.51
CA ALA A 267 22.58 34.25 10.07
C ALA A 267 21.55 33.19 9.70
N ASN A 268 20.79 33.44 8.63
CA ASN A 268 19.74 32.53 8.15
C ASN A 268 20.26 31.47 7.18
N LEU A 269 21.58 31.47 6.91
CA LEU A 269 22.26 30.52 6.05
C LEU A 269 23.62 30.18 6.68
N TYR A 270 23.87 28.90 6.84
CA TYR A 270 25.20 28.35 7.10
C TYR A 270 25.66 27.57 5.87
N GLN A 271 26.89 27.84 5.41
CA GLN A 271 27.52 27.12 4.31
C GLN A 271 28.94 26.70 4.69
N ALA A 272 29.23 25.42 4.51
CA ALA A 272 30.56 24.84 4.67
C ALA A 272 30.67 23.54 3.90
N GLU A 273 31.81 23.30 3.24
CA GLU A 273 32.19 22.05 2.56
C GLU A 273 31.01 21.14 2.13
N GLY A 274 30.34 21.52 1.04
CA GLY A 274 29.26 20.73 0.44
C GLY A 274 27.90 20.81 1.14
N VAL A 275 27.79 21.51 2.27
CA VAL A 275 26.54 21.65 3.04
C VAL A 275 26.00 23.08 2.97
N SER A 276 24.68 23.22 2.75
CA SER A 276 23.93 24.47 2.89
C SER A 276 22.74 24.25 3.84
N LEU A 277 22.76 24.92 5.00
CA LEU A 277 21.72 24.84 6.03
C LEU A 277 20.99 26.17 6.11
N HIS A 278 19.68 26.14 5.93
CA HIS A 278 18.83 27.32 5.93
C HIS A 278 18.00 27.41 7.21
N PHE A 279 17.81 28.61 7.71
CA PHE A 279 16.81 28.89 8.73
C PHE A 279 15.52 29.35 8.04
N GLY A 280 14.43 28.59 8.21
CA GLY A 280 13.14 28.86 7.59
C GLY A 280 12.39 27.60 7.15
N ASP A 281 11.27 27.78 6.46
CA ASP A 281 10.47 26.69 5.90
C ASP A 281 11.16 26.11 4.65
N SER A 282 11.38 24.80 4.64
CA SER A 282 11.95 24.08 3.48
C SER A 282 11.22 24.32 2.15
N LEU A 283 9.91 24.60 2.18
CA LEU A 283 9.13 24.92 0.98
C LEU A 283 9.66 26.16 0.24
N GLU A 284 10.28 27.10 0.96
CA GLU A 284 10.84 28.32 0.37
C GLU A 284 12.16 28.07 -0.37
N PHE A 285 12.81 26.92 -0.12
CA PHE A 285 14.17 26.66 -0.58
C PHE A 285 14.30 25.58 -1.65
N TYR A 286 13.33 24.64 -1.77
CA TYR A 286 13.43 23.51 -2.71
C TYR A 286 13.77 23.92 -4.15
N SER A 287 13.21 25.04 -4.64
CA SER A 287 13.47 25.52 -6.00
C SER A 287 14.89 26.08 -6.21
N SER A 288 15.58 26.44 -5.12
CA SER A 288 16.95 26.94 -5.14
C SER A 288 18.00 25.85 -4.97
N TRP A 289 17.59 24.68 -4.47
CA TRP A 289 18.50 23.56 -4.21
C TRP A 289 18.74 22.74 -5.47
N ASP A 290 19.95 22.21 -5.59
CA ASP A 290 20.24 21.22 -6.63
C ASP A 290 19.33 19.99 -6.46
N ARG A 291 18.93 19.40 -7.58
CA ARG A 291 18.01 18.25 -7.58
C ARG A 291 18.60 17.05 -6.79
N PRO A 292 17.80 16.39 -5.94
CA PRO A 292 18.30 15.37 -5.02
C PRO A 292 18.53 14.02 -5.71
N MET A 293 19.59 13.32 -5.29
CA MET A 293 19.70 11.87 -5.45
C MET A 293 18.92 11.16 -4.35
N THR A 294 19.01 11.67 -3.12
CA THR A 294 18.33 11.10 -1.96
C THR A 294 17.66 12.20 -1.14
N ILE A 295 16.42 11.96 -0.71
CA ILE A 295 15.69 12.80 0.23
C ILE A 295 15.55 12.02 1.54
N VAL A 296 15.94 12.62 2.65
CA VAL A 296 15.75 12.08 4.00
C VAL A 296 14.73 12.96 4.72
N SER A 297 13.53 12.44 4.92
CA SER A 297 12.42 13.15 5.56
C SER A 297 12.23 12.66 6.98
N ASP A 298 12.39 13.55 7.97
CA ASP A 298 12.10 13.34 9.39
C ASP A 298 11.19 14.48 9.91
N GLY A 299 10.02 14.64 9.26
CA GLY A 299 9.09 15.75 9.49
C GLY A 299 8.00 15.44 10.52
N ALA A 300 6.75 15.83 10.25
CA ALA A 300 5.61 15.55 11.11
C ALA A 300 5.36 14.03 11.32
N TYR A 301 4.96 13.65 12.53
CA TYR A 301 4.67 12.26 12.91
C TYR A 301 3.19 12.05 13.30
N GLY A 302 2.40 13.13 13.49
CA GLY A 302 1.02 13.04 13.94
C GLY A 302 0.87 12.72 15.42
N VAL A 303 1.87 13.09 16.21
CA VAL A 303 1.94 12.76 17.65
C VAL A 303 2.33 13.96 18.52
N LEU A 304 2.29 15.16 17.95
CA LEU A 304 2.71 16.40 18.60
C LEU A 304 4.17 16.37 19.11
N GLY A 305 5.08 15.84 18.28
CA GLY A 305 6.48 15.66 18.61
C GLY A 305 7.32 16.94 18.63
N PHE A 306 6.88 18.00 17.93
CA PHE A 306 7.52 19.31 17.87
C PHE A 306 6.50 20.43 17.56
N GLU A 307 6.93 21.70 17.66
CA GLU A 307 6.10 22.86 17.31
C GLU A 307 5.86 22.91 15.80
N GLY A 308 4.63 22.59 15.37
CA GLY A 308 4.26 22.45 13.96
C GLY A 308 3.91 21.02 13.52
N ASP A 309 4.14 20.02 14.38
CA ASP A 309 3.61 18.67 14.18
C ASP A 309 2.08 18.65 14.35
N THR A 310 1.44 17.71 13.67
CA THR A 310 -0.01 17.54 13.71
C THR A 310 -0.45 16.89 15.02
N SER A 311 -1.68 17.22 15.47
CA SER A 311 -2.24 16.68 16.71
C SER A 311 -2.62 15.22 16.63
N ASP A 312 -2.81 14.72 15.41
CA ASP A 312 -3.16 13.36 15.11
C ASP A 312 -2.69 12.99 13.69
N HIS A 313 -2.57 11.70 13.43
CA HIS A 313 -2.19 11.14 12.13
C HIS A 313 -3.12 11.55 10.98
N LEU A 314 -4.36 11.97 11.27
CA LEU A 314 -5.34 12.37 10.25
C LEU A 314 -4.95 13.63 9.47
N ASP A 315 -4.18 14.54 10.07
CA ASP A 315 -3.75 15.78 9.44
C ASP A 315 -2.38 15.66 8.75
N VAL A 316 -1.63 14.57 9.03
CA VAL A 316 -0.33 14.27 8.42
C VAL A 316 -0.36 14.33 6.89
N PRO A 317 -1.38 13.78 6.19
CA PRO A 317 -1.46 13.86 4.73
C PRO A 317 -1.47 15.31 4.21
N ALA A 318 -2.30 16.16 4.81
CA ALA A 318 -2.43 17.56 4.40
C ALA A 318 -1.15 18.36 4.69
N TRP A 319 -0.46 18.03 5.77
CA TRP A 319 0.83 18.62 6.12
C TRP A 319 1.93 18.25 5.12
N TYR A 320 2.04 16.97 4.74
CA TYR A 320 3.10 16.51 3.84
C TYR A 320 2.82 16.79 2.36
N GLU A 321 1.56 16.88 1.92
CA GLU A 321 1.21 17.05 0.50
C GLU A 321 1.98 18.16 -0.24
N PRO A 322 2.13 19.40 0.27
CA PRO A 322 2.92 20.42 -0.42
C PRO A 322 4.39 20.02 -0.57
N HIS A 323 4.99 19.39 0.44
CA HIS A 323 6.37 18.92 0.38
C HIS A 323 6.53 17.77 -0.61
N VAL A 324 5.65 16.76 -0.53
CA VAL A 324 5.69 15.58 -1.41
C VAL A 324 5.56 15.97 -2.89
N LYS A 325 4.70 16.96 -3.18
CA LYS A 325 4.57 17.53 -4.52
C LYS A 325 5.88 18.18 -4.98
N ALA A 326 6.48 19.03 -4.16
CA ALA A 326 7.75 19.69 -4.50
C ALA A 326 8.90 18.68 -4.66
N TRP A 327 8.94 17.63 -3.84
CA TRP A 327 9.91 16.54 -3.95
C TRP A 327 9.75 15.79 -5.27
N ALA A 328 8.51 15.50 -5.69
CA ALA A 328 8.23 14.84 -6.96
C ALA A 328 8.63 15.71 -8.17
N GLU A 329 8.42 17.03 -8.10
CA GLU A 329 8.85 17.97 -9.15
C GLU A 329 10.38 18.03 -9.28
N ALA A 330 11.10 17.96 -8.15
CA ALA A 330 12.57 17.95 -8.13
C ALA A 330 13.17 16.57 -8.45
N ALA A 331 12.43 15.48 -8.23
CA ALA A 331 12.93 14.12 -8.36
C ALA A 331 13.40 13.79 -9.78
N ARG A 332 14.42 12.95 -9.85
CA ARG A 332 14.91 12.28 -11.05
C ARG A 332 14.42 10.82 -11.03
N PRO A 333 14.46 10.10 -12.16
CA PRO A 333 14.12 8.68 -12.21
C PRO A 333 14.87 7.78 -11.21
N ASN A 334 16.06 8.19 -10.77
CA ASN A 334 16.88 7.49 -9.79
C ASN A 334 16.80 8.06 -8.36
N THR A 335 15.96 9.07 -8.12
CA THR A 335 15.84 9.67 -6.79
C THR A 335 15.18 8.70 -5.81
N THR A 336 15.75 8.62 -4.60
CA THR A 336 15.18 7.85 -3.48
C THR A 336 14.67 8.77 -2.38
N LEU A 337 13.66 8.30 -1.64
CA LEU A 337 13.14 8.97 -0.45
C LEU A 337 13.17 7.99 0.72
N TRP A 338 13.75 8.43 1.83
CA TRP A 338 13.76 7.74 3.11
C TRP A 338 12.89 8.51 4.09
N PHE A 339 11.70 7.95 4.34
CA PHE A 339 10.63 8.60 5.08
C PHE A 339 10.58 8.06 6.51
N TRP A 340 11.11 8.82 7.46
CA TRP A 340 11.05 8.53 8.88
C TRP A 340 9.68 8.94 9.44
N ASN A 341 9.04 8.03 10.17
CA ASN A 341 7.75 8.31 10.82
C ASN A 341 7.42 7.33 11.96
N SER A 342 6.28 7.54 12.61
CA SER A 342 5.54 6.51 13.32
C SER A 342 4.88 5.56 12.32
N GLU A 343 4.51 4.36 12.75
CA GLU A 343 3.81 3.39 11.91
C GLU A 343 2.50 3.95 11.35
N ILE A 344 1.75 4.69 12.18
CA ILE A 344 0.44 5.23 11.81
C ILE A 344 0.57 6.52 10.97
N GLY A 345 1.53 7.39 11.29
CA GLY A 345 1.79 8.60 10.51
C GLY A 345 2.31 8.27 9.11
N TRP A 346 3.18 7.26 8.99
CA TRP A 346 3.56 6.72 7.69
C TRP A 346 2.36 6.15 6.93
N ALA A 347 1.55 5.31 7.56
CA ALA A 347 0.37 4.72 6.92
C ALA A 347 -0.60 5.80 6.40
N ALA A 348 -0.76 6.89 7.14
CA ALA A 348 -1.57 8.04 6.71
C ALA A 348 -0.94 8.79 5.53
N ALA A 349 0.38 9.03 5.53
CA ALA A 349 1.09 9.75 4.48
C ALA A 349 1.27 8.93 3.17
N HIS A 350 1.30 7.61 3.26
CA HIS A 350 1.64 6.72 2.15
C HIS A 350 0.79 6.93 0.87
N PRO A 351 -0.55 7.09 0.93
CA PRO A 351 -1.35 7.38 -0.26
C PRO A 351 -0.97 8.68 -0.96
N ILE A 352 -0.55 9.70 -0.22
CA ILE A 352 -0.07 10.97 -0.80
C ILE A 352 1.27 10.75 -1.51
N LEU A 353 2.19 9.98 -0.92
CA LEU A 353 3.44 9.61 -1.57
C LEU A 353 3.19 8.89 -2.91
N GLU A 354 2.31 7.88 -2.94
CA GLU A 354 1.99 7.15 -4.18
C GLU A 354 1.30 8.04 -5.22
N LYS A 355 0.39 8.91 -4.78
CA LYS A 355 -0.30 9.89 -5.65
C LYS A 355 0.68 10.73 -6.47
N TYR A 356 1.83 11.10 -5.89
CA TYR A 356 2.86 11.90 -6.54
C TYR A 356 4.03 11.07 -7.10
N GLY A 357 3.85 9.76 -7.30
CA GLY A 357 4.80 8.92 -8.04
C GLY A 357 5.92 8.29 -7.20
N TRP A 358 5.84 8.35 -5.88
CA TRP A 358 6.76 7.64 -5.00
C TRP A 358 6.30 6.19 -4.82
N ARG A 359 7.09 5.25 -5.34
CA ARG A 359 6.80 3.82 -5.26
C ARG A 359 7.45 3.22 -4.01
N TYR A 360 6.67 2.54 -3.19
CA TYR A 360 7.16 1.80 -2.04
C TYR A 360 8.21 0.74 -2.44
N VAL A 361 9.27 0.63 -1.64
CA VAL A 361 10.30 -0.40 -1.79
C VAL A 361 10.37 -1.28 -0.55
N ASN A 362 10.58 -0.69 0.62
CA ASN A 362 10.81 -1.44 1.85
C ASN A 362 10.49 -0.61 3.09
N CYS A 363 9.87 -1.21 4.10
CA CYS A 363 9.67 -0.62 5.41
C CYS A 363 10.78 -1.12 6.35
N ASN A 364 11.65 -0.21 6.78
CA ASN A 364 12.70 -0.52 7.74
C ASN A 364 12.24 -0.14 9.15
N ILE A 365 12.53 -1.00 10.12
CA ILE A 365 12.13 -0.84 11.51
C ILE A 365 13.36 -0.47 12.34
N TRP A 366 13.33 0.70 12.97
CA TRP A 366 14.30 1.05 13.99
C TRP A 366 13.80 0.63 15.37
N ASN A 367 14.41 -0.39 15.96
CA ASN A 367 14.11 -0.85 17.31
C ASN A 367 15.01 -0.14 18.34
N LYS A 368 14.42 0.78 19.13
CA LYS A 368 15.12 1.55 20.17
C LYS A 368 15.37 0.76 21.47
N GLY A 369 14.83 -0.46 21.56
CA GLY A 369 14.93 -1.33 22.72
C GLY A 369 14.04 -0.91 23.89
N VAL A 370 13.80 -1.86 24.81
CA VAL A 370 12.94 -1.66 26.00
C VAL A 370 13.43 -0.55 26.93
N GLY A 371 14.73 -0.24 26.90
CA GLY A 371 15.32 0.86 27.66
C GLY A 371 14.80 2.25 27.25
N HIS A 372 14.14 2.38 26.09
CA HIS A 372 13.49 3.62 25.66
C HIS A 372 12.27 3.97 26.51
N ILE A 373 11.52 2.97 26.94
CA ILE A 373 10.23 3.12 27.64
C ILE A 373 10.31 2.82 29.13
N ALA A 374 11.45 2.32 29.61
CA ALA A 374 11.67 1.97 31.01
C ALA A 374 11.35 3.18 31.92
N GLY A 375 10.43 2.98 32.88
CA GLY A 375 9.99 4.01 33.84
C GLY A 375 9.00 5.04 33.30
N ASN A 376 8.71 5.06 31.99
CA ASN A 376 7.85 6.06 31.35
C ASN A 376 6.50 5.50 30.88
N VAL A 377 6.22 4.22 31.14
CA VAL A 377 5.00 3.54 30.68
C VAL A 377 4.30 2.86 31.85
N ASN A 378 3.04 3.23 32.07
CA ASN A 378 2.17 2.56 33.03
C ASN A 378 1.43 1.41 32.30
N THR A 379 1.99 0.20 32.38
CA THR A 379 1.46 -1.00 31.71
C THR A 379 0.06 -1.39 32.16
N GLN A 380 -0.39 -0.95 33.34
CA GLN A 380 -1.75 -1.20 33.83
C GLN A 380 -2.81 -0.31 33.15
N LYS A 381 -2.42 0.86 32.66
CA LYS A 381 -3.33 1.87 32.07
C LYS A 381 -3.41 1.84 30.56
N ILE A 382 -2.32 1.46 29.88
CA ILE A 382 -2.32 1.38 28.42
C ILE A 382 -3.20 0.22 27.94
N ARG A 383 -3.65 0.29 26.68
CA ARG A 383 -4.49 -0.75 26.03
C ARG A 383 -3.84 -1.30 24.75
N ARG A 384 -2.51 -1.15 24.65
CA ARG A 384 -1.67 -1.60 23.54
C ARG A 384 -0.29 -1.99 24.06
N PHE A 385 0.49 -2.71 23.25
CA PHE A 385 1.89 -2.93 23.57
C PHE A 385 2.66 -1.59 23.55
N PRO A 386 3.60 -1.38 24.47
CA PRO A 386 4.47 -0.22 24.43
C PRO A 386 5.27 -0.16 23.12
N VAL A 387 5.23 0.97 22.44
CA VAL A 387 5.94 1.17 21.17
C VAL A 387 7.39 1.55 21.45
N VAL A 388 8.32 0.72 21.00
CA VAL A 388 9.78 0.98 21.04
C VAL A 388 10.37 1.17 19.65
N THR A 389 9.53 1.07 18.61
CA THR A 389 9.93 1.10 17.22
C THR A 389 9.58 2.43 16.56
N GLU A 390 10.33 2.77 15.52
CA GLU A 390 9.98 3.77 14.52
C GLU A 390 10.19 3.16 13.13
N VAL A 391 9.56 3.74 12.10
CA VAL A 391 9.74 3.27 10.73
C VAL A 391 10.59 4.26 9.93
N CYS A 392 11.41 3.73 9.04
CA CYS A 392 12.13 4.47 8.00
C CYS A 392 11.80 3.79 6.68
N VAL A 393 10.86 4.34 5.93
CA VAL A 393 10.30 3.68 4.75
C VAL A 393 11.00 4.19 3.50
N GLN A 394 11.52 3.25 2.72
CA GLN A 394 12.23 3.51 1.48
C GLN A 394 11.23 3.58 0.32
N TYR A 395 11.33 4.66 -0.42
CA TYR A 395 10.62 4.91 -1.68
C TYR A 395 11.62 5.20 -2.79
N VAL A 396 11.20 4.91 -4.02
CA VAL A 396 11.90 5.34 -5.24
C VAL A 396 10.92 6.09 -6.12
N PHE A 397 11.40 7.13 -6.80
CA PHE A 397 10.56 7.84 -7.75
C PHE A 397 10.30 6.95 -8.98
N GLU A 398 9.03 6.76 -9.37
CA GLU A 398 8.69 5.88 -10.47
C GLU A 398 9.10 6.49 -11.82
N ALA A 399 10.17 5.94 -12.38
CA ALA A 399 10.66 6.29 -13.70
C ALA A 399 9.60 6.02 -14.78
N ARG A 400 9.27 7.06 -15.57
CA ARG A 400 8.32 6.99 -16.68
C ARG A 400 8.89 7.67 -17.92
N ILE A 401 8.60 7.10 -19.10
CA ILE A 401 8.93 7.69 -20.40
C ILE A 401 7.61 7.86 -21.16
N GLY A 402 7.31 9.09 -21.60
CA GLY A 402 6.03 9.39 -22.26
C GLY A 402 4.80 9.05 -21.41
N GLY A 403 4.92 9.16 -20.08
CA GLY A 403 3.87 8.79 -19.11
C GLY A 403 3.76 7.28 -18.84
N MET A 404 4.47 6.41 -19.55
CA MET A 404 4.44 4.97 -19.35
C MET A 404 5.53 4.51 -18.35
N PRO A 405 5.22 3.58 -17.43
CA PRO A 405 6.23 2.88 -16.65
C PRO A 405 7.25 2.19 -17.57
N LEU A 406 8.52 2.17 -17.16
CA LEU A 406 9.63 1.66 -17.99
C LEU A 406 9.38 0.27 -18.59
N LYS A 407 8.83 -0.65 -17.78
CA LYS A 407 8.45 -2.00 -18.22
C LYS A 407 7.52 -1.98 -19.43
N GLN A 408 6.46 -1.16 -19.37
CA GLN A 408 5.47 -1.06 -20.43
C GLN A 408 6.08 -0.37 -21.66
N TRP A 409 6.85 0.70 -21.45
CA TRP A 409 7.54 1.42 -22.51
C TRP A 409 8.51 0.52 -23.28
N LEU A 410 9.32 -0.27 -22.56
CA LEU A 410 10.29 -1.20 -23.15
C LEU A 410 9.61 -2.24 -24.05
N LEU A 411 8.54 -2.85 -23.56
CA LEU A 411 7.77 -3.81 -24.35
C LEU A 411 7.08 -3.15 -25.55
N ALA A 412 6.54 -1.94 -25.38
CA ALA A 412 5.91 -1.20 -26.46
C ALA A 412 6.90 -0.85 -27.58
N GLU A 413 8.11 -0.40 -27.24
CA GLU A 413 9.16 -0.13 -28.22
C GLU A 413 9.63 -1.41 -28.93
N TRP A 414 9.73 -2.54 -28.23
CA TRP A 414 10.03 -3.82 -28.87
C TRP A 414 8.91 -4.22 -29.84
N LYS A 415 7.64 -4.16 -29.43
CA LYS A 415 6.50 -4.48 -30.30
C LYS A 415 6.44 -3.54 -31.51
N ARG A 416 6.77 -2.26 -31.34
CA ARG A 416 6.82 -1.27 -32.42
C ARG A 416 7.80 -1.66 -33.53
N SER A 417 8.90 -2.34 -33.18
CA SER A 417 9.87 -2.83 -34.16
C SER A 417 9.31 -3.84 -35.15
N GLY A 418 8.20 -4.50 -34.82
CA GLY A 418 7.63 -5.60 -35.59
C GLY A 418 8.38 -6.92 -35.45
N LEU A 419 9.44 -6.96 -34.63
CA LEU A 419 10.17 -8.18 -34.30
C LEU A 419 9.37 -9.05 -33.32
N THR A 420 9.46 -10.38 -33.49
CA THR A 420 8.89 -11.30 -32.51
C THR A 420 9.62 -11.20 -31.18
N LEU A 421 8.97 -11.51 -30.05
CA LEU A 421 9.61 -11.46 -28.73
C LEU A 421 10.85 -12.36 -28.66
N ARG A 422 10.81 -13.54 -29.29
CA ARG A 422 11.93 -14.48 -29.33
C ARG A 422 13.23 -13.87 -29.86
N ARG A 423 13.16 -12.89 -30.77
CA ARG A 423 14.34 -12.18 -31.29
C ARG A 423 15.08 -11.36 -30.24
N ALA A 424 14.45 -11.04 -29.11
CA ALA A 424 15.12 -10.36 -28.00
C ALA A 424 16.20 -11.24 -27.35
N ASN A 425 16.00 -12.56 -27.35
CA ASN A 425 17.00 -13.51 -26.88
C ASN A 425 18.23 -13.51 -27.81
N ASP A 426 18.00 -13.51 -29.13
CA ASP A 426 19.06 -13.39 -30.14
C ASP A 426 19.82 -12.06 -29.97
N ALA A 427 19.10 -10.95 -29.82
CA ALA A 427 19.68 -9.61 -29.62
C ALA A 427 20.61 -9.56 -28.41
N CYS A 428 20.16 -10.13 -27.27
CA CYS A 428 20.94 -10.13 -26.04
C CYS A 428 22.02 -11.22 -25.99
N GLY A 429 22.06 -12.16 -26.93
CA GLY A 429 22.95 -13.32 -26.88
C GLY A 429 22.65 -14.28 -25.73
N VAL A 430 21.38 -14.38 -25.32
CA VAL A 430 20.92 -15.22 -24.21
C VAL A 430 19.96 -16.28 -24.72
N LYS A 431 19.86 -17.43 -24.04
CA LYS A 431 18.93 -18.49 -24.49
C LYS A 431 17.47 -18.07 -24.36
N ASP A 432 17.08 -17.60 -23.17
CA ASP A 432 15.67 -17.32 -22.87
C ASP A 432 15.44 -16.31 -21.73
N ALA A 433 16.46 -15.51 -21.42
CA ALA A 433 16.38 -14.54 -20.33
C ALA A 433 15.71 -13.23 -20.77
N ALA A 434 15.90 -12.80 -22.03
CA ALA A 434 15.40 -11.50 -22.47
C ALA A 434 13.88 -11.48 -22.55
N VAL A 435 13.27 -12.53 -23.11
CA VAL A 435 11.81 -12.64 -23.18
C VAL A 435 11.20 -12.77 -21.79
N ARG A 436 11.69 -13.71 -20.97
CA ARG A 436 11.11 -14.03 -19.65
C ARG A 436 11.42 -13.03 -18.54
N LYS A 437 12.37 -12.12 -18.74
CA LYS A 437 12.77 -11.15 -17.70
C LYS A 437 12.74 -9.71 -18.18
N TYR A 438 13.26 -9.41 -19.36
CA TYR A 438 13.36 -8.02 -19.82
C TYR A 438 12.05 -7.53 -20.44
N LEU A 439 11.43 -8.36 -21.28
CA LEU A 439 10.16 -8.07 -21.96
C LEU A 439 8.95 -8.72 -21.29
N ASP A 440 9.15 -9.30 -20.10
CA ASP A 440 8.10 -9.98 -19.33
C ASP A 440 6.95 -9.03 -18.98
N GLN A 441 5.72 -9.52 -19.10
CA GLN A 441 4.51 -8.77 -18.72
C GLN A 441 4.09 -9.03 -17.27
N GLY A 442 4.65 -10.05 -16.62
CA GLY A 442 4.34 -10.45 -15.26
C GLY A 442 5.29 -9.91 -14.19
N HIS A 443 5.33 -10.57 -13.04
CA HIS A 443 6.10 -10.15 -11.87
C HIS A 443 7.58 -10.58 -11.93
N LEU A 444 7.98 -11.29 -12.98
CA LEU A 444 9.36 -11.73 -13.19
C LEU A 444 10.20 -10.68 -13.92
N TRP A 445 9.57 -9.55 -14.27
CA TRP A 445 10.25 -8.45 -14.91
C TRP A 445 11.47 -7.98 -14.12
N TYR A 446 12.59 -7.89 -14.82
CA TYR A 446 13.85 -7.39 -14.30
C TYR A 446 14.29 -6.21 -15.15
N PHE A 447 14.73 -5.14 -14.47
CA PHE A 447 15.34 -3.99 -15.12
C PHE A 447 16.57 -4.43 -15.92
N PRO A 448 16.55 -4.41 -17.27
CA PRO A 448 17.63 -4.97 -18.07
C PRO A 448 18.96 -4.26 -17.76
N PRO A 449 20.07 -5.00 -17.65
CA PRO A 449 21.39 -4.38 -17.54
C PRO A 449 21.65 -3.42 -18.71
N ALA A 450 22.38 -2.34 -18.47
CA ALA A 450 22.72 -1.34 -19.49
C ALA A 450 23.22 -1.93 -20.82
N GLU A 451 24.10 -2.94 -20.76
CA GLU A 451 24.61 -3.64 -21.95
C GLU A 451 23.50 -4.37 -22.73
N MET A 452 22.58 -5.03 -22.01
CA MET A 452 21.47 -5.75 -22.63
C MET A 452 20.47 -4.77 -23.24
N MET A 453 20.23 -3.64 -22.58
CA MET A 453 19.41 -2.56 -23.11
C MET A 453 19.98 -2.02 -24.43
N GLN A 454 21.30 -1.77 -24.47
CA GLN A 454 21.98 -1.30 -25.68
C GLN A 454 21.83 -2.32 -26.81
N LYS A 455 22.07 -3.59 -26.54
CA LYS A 455 21.88 -4.68 -27.51
C LYS A 455 20.46 -4.76 -28.07
N LEU A 456 19.44 -4.61 -27.21
CA LEU A 456 18.03 -4.57 -27.65
C LEU A 456 17.77 -3.38 -28.56
N ALA A 457 18.28 -2.21 -28.19
CA ALA A 457 18.13 -1.00 -28.97
C ALA A 457 18.80 -1.11 -30.34
N ASP A 458 20.06 -1.53 -30.38
CA ASP A 458 20.82 -1.66 -31.63
C ASP A 458 20.16 -2.68 -32.56
N TYR A 459 19.82 -3.86 -32.03
CA TYR A 459 19.18 -4.93 -32.81
C TYR A 459 17.83 -4.49 -33.39
N ALA A 460 17.00 -3.79 -32.60
CA ALA A 460 15.71 -3.30 -33.07
C ALA A 460 15.85 -2.21 -34.15
N ASN A 461 16.87 -1.35 -34.06
CA ASN A 461 17.14 -0.33 -35.08
C ASN A 461 17.76 -0.91 -36.35
N GLU A 462 18.49 -2.03 -36.27
CA GLU A 462 19.07 -2.71 -37.43
C GLU A 462 18.06 -3.63 -38.15
N HIS A 463 17.23 -4.36 -37.40
CA HIS A 463 16.38 -5.43 -37.94
C HIS A 463 14.88 -5.13 -37.90
N GLY A 464 14.48 -4.06 -37.20
CA GLY A 464 13.09 -3.64 -37.11
C GLY A 464 12.59 -2.99 -38.41
N ARG A 465 11.31 -2.61 -38.42
CA ARG A 465 10.73 -1.86 -39.55
C ARG A 465 11.48 -0.53 -39.74
N PRO A 466 11.81 -0.13 -40.99
CA PRO A 466 12.64 1.05 -41.25
C PRO A 466 11.90 2.39 -41.08
N GLU A 467 10.58 2.36 -40.91
CA GLU A 467 9.74 3.55 -40.85
C GLU A 467 9.59 4.10 -39.41
N GLY A 468 9.64 5.42 -39.28
CA GLY A 468 9.38 6.13 -38.03
C GLY A 468 10.64 6.55 -37.28
N ARG A 469 10.46 6.86 -35.99
CA ARG A 469 11.57 7.29 -35.10
C ARG A 469 12.42 6.10 -34.65
N PRO A 470 13.71 6.31 -34.32
CA PRO A 470 14.57 5.27 -33.76
C PRO A 470 13.91 4.53 -32.59
N TYR A 471 14.10 3.21 -32.53
CA TYR A 471 13.62 2.36 -31.45
C TYR A 471 14.36 2.64 -30.15
N PHE A 472 13.62 2.50 -29.05
CA PHE A 472 14.09 2.78 -27.70
C PHE A 472 14.59 4.21 -27.53
N SER A 473 13.95 5.16 -28.21
CA SER A 473 14.32 6.57 -28.14
C SER A 473 13.39 7.34 -27.19
N VAL A 474 13.97 8.01 -26.19
CA VAL A 474 13.23 8.84 -25.22
C VAL A 474 12.67 10.10 -25.89
N GLU A 475 13.47 10.78 -26.71
CA GLU A 475 13.11 12.03 -27.40
C GLU A 475 12.77 11.84 -28.89
N GLY A 476 12.80 10.59 -29.38
CA GLY A 476 12.58 10.25 -30.77
C GLY A 476 13.72 10.60 -31.75
N LYS A 477 14.88 11.04 -31.25
CA LYS A 477 16.04 11.43 -32.07
C LYS A 477 17.14 10.37 -32.14
N LYS A 478 17.46 9.75 -31.01
CA LYS A 478 18.48 8.70 -30.89
C LYS A 478 18.00 7.60 -29.93
N PRO A 479 18.41 6.33 -30.11
CA PRO A 479 18.18 5.29 -29.11
C PRO A 479 18.80 5.69 -27.76
N ILE A 480 18.18 5.25 -26.67
CA ILE A 480 18.71 5.44 -25.32
C ILE A 480 20.02 4.67 -25.20
N THR A 481 21.02 5.34 -24.63
CA THR A 481 22.31 4.69 -24.33
C THR A 481 22.20 3.84 -23.07
N GLY A 482 23.07 2.85 -22.92
CA GLY A 482 23.16 2.07 -21.68
C GLY A 482 23.36 2.94 -20.42
N ALA A 483 24.13 4.02 -20.51
CA ALA A 483 24.36 4.95 -19.39
C ALA A 483 23.12 5.80 -19.06
N GLU A 484 22.38 6.28 -20.07
CA GLU A 484 21.09 6.95 -19.85
C GLU A 484 20.08 5.97 -19.24
N TRP A 485 20.07 4.72 -19.69
CA TRP A 485 19.22 3.67 -19.13
C TRP A 485 19.54 3.38 -17.67
N GLU A 486 20.81 3.19 -17.29
CA GLU A 486 21.19 2.90 -15.90
C GLU A 486 20.71 3.99 -14.93
N ASN A 487 20.69 5.26 -15.38
CA ASN A 487 20.16 6.38 -14.62
C ASN A 487 18.63 6.39 -14.46
N MET A 488 17.90 5.47 -15.10
CA MET A 488 16.47 5.28 -14.92
C MET A 488 16.13 4.36 -13.73
N ARG A 489 17.14 3.86 -13.01
CA ARG A 489 16.99 3.04 -11.81
C ARG A 489 17.70 3.71 -10.64
N SER A 490 17.08 3.67 -9.46
CA SER A 490 17.70 4.09 -8.21
C SER A 490 18.90 3.21 -7.85
N LYS A 491 19.98 3.84 -7.40
CA LYS A 491 21.13 3.14 -6.81
C LYS A 491 20.72 2.47 -5.50
N PHE A 492 21.27 1.28 -5.25
CA PHE A 492 21.12 0.62 -3.95
C PHE A 492 22.31 -0.28 -3.66
N SER A 493 22.97 -0.07 -2.52
CA SER A 493 24.04 -0.91 -1.98
C SER A 493 23.68 -1.36 -0.57
N CYS A 494 23.76 -2.67 -0.31
CA CYS A 494 23.47 -3.24 1.00
C CYS A 494 24.65 -4.12 1.44
N PRO A 495 25.34 -3.78 2.55
CA PRO A 495 26.37 -4.65 3.11
C PRO A 495 25.80 -6.02 3.52
N HIS A 496 26.61 -7.06 3.41
CA HIS A 496 26.21 -8.39 3.87
C HIS A 496 25.83 -8.39 5.36
N GLY A 497 24.73 -9.06 5.70
CA GLY A 497 24.24 -9.18 7.08
C GLY A 497 23.38 -8.02 7.57
N VAL A 498 23.16 -6.97 6.76
CA VAL A 498 22.23 -5.89 7.10
C VAL A 498 20.81 -6.25 6.68
N THR A 499 19.86 -6.09 7.60
CA THR A 499 18.43 -6.36 7.37
C THR A 499 17.59 -5.07 7.48
N ASN A 500 16.29 -5.19 7.22
CA ASN A 500 15.33 -4.11 7.41
C ASN A 500 14.91 -3.92 8.88
N VAL A 501 15.51 -4.62 9.84
CA VAL A 501 15.30 -4.41 11.28
C VAL A 501 16.61 -3.96 11.90
N TRP A 502 16.61 -2.76 12.48
CA TRP A 502 17.78 -2.10 13.02
C TRP A 502 17.69 -2.03 14.54
N ASP A 503 18.33 -2.98 15.22
CA ASP A 503 18.47 -2.96 16.67
C ASP A 503 19.53 -1.93 17.07
N ARG A 504 19.06 -0.74 17.48
CA ARG A 504 19.93 0.37 17.84
C ARG A 504 19.26 1.21 18.93
N ASN A 505 19.84 1.26 20.12
CA ASN A 505 19.31 2.09 21.20
C ASN A 505 19.24 3.58 20.79
N ALA A 506 18.28 4.31 21.38
CA ALA A 506 18.19 5.76 21.22
C ALA A 506 19.51 6.48 21.60
N VAL A 507 19.78 7.61 20.95
CA VAL A 507 21.05 8.35 21.08
C VAL A 507 21.31 8.78 22.53
N ARG A 508 22.50 8.43 23.03
CA ARG A 508 23.02 8.70 24.39
C ARG A 508 24.50 9.12 24.28
N GLY A 509 25.11 9.50 25.40
CA GLY A 509 26.54 9.80 25.47
C GLY A 509 26.92 11.08 24.72
N GLU A 510 28.08 11.05 24.07
CA GLU A 510 28.70 12.18 23.36
C GLU A 510 27.94 12.57 22.09
N GLU A 511 27.29 11.61 21.42
CA GLU A 511 26.51 11.89 20.22
C GLU A 511 25.25 12.72 20.53
N ARG A 512 24.71 12.59 21.75
CA ARG A 512 23.50 13.31 22.16
C ARG A 512 23.83 14.79 22.39
N VAL A 513 23.27 15.66 21.56
CA VAL A 513 23.45 17.11 21.70
C VAL A 513 22.74 17.61 22.96
N LYS A 514 23.50 18.32 23.79
CA LYS A 514 23.06 18.84 25.08
C LYS A 514 23.36 20.33 25.21
N THR A 515 22.60 21.00 26.07
CA THR A 515 22.93 22.34 26.56
C THR A 515 24.17 22.30 27.45
N GLU A 516 24.71 23.46 27.79
CA GLU A 516 25.82 23.59 28.75
C GLU A 516 25.48 22.99 30.13
N GLU A 517 24.21 23.09 30.52
CA GLU A 517 23.64 22.46 31.73
C GLU A 517 23.39 20.95 31.59
N GLY A 518 23.76 20.33 30.47
CA GLY A 518 23.63 18.90 30.22
C GLY A 518 22.23 18.41 29.84
N ARG A 519 21.27 19.32 29.59
CA ARG A 519 19.91 18.97 29.14
C ARG A 519 19.91 18.60 27.66
N ALA A 520 19.21 17.53 27.27
CA ALA A 520 19.10 17.17 25.87
C ALA A 520 18.34 18.26 25.08
N VAL A 521 18.90 18.70 23.95
CA VAL A 521 18.31 19.78 23.13
C VAL A 521 17.10 19.27 22.37
N HIS A 522 17.26 18.19 21.61
CA HIS A 522 16.19 17.59 20.82
C HIS A 522 15.63 16.34 21.51
N LEU A 523 14.31 16.16 21.50
CA LEU A 523 13.63 15.05 22.19
C LEU A 523 13.97 13.71 21.53
N ASN A 524 13.93 13.66 20.20
CA ASN A 524 14.12 12.45 19.42
C ASN A 524 15.24 12.59 18.37
N GLN A 525 16.47 12.85 18.81
CA GLN A 525 17.62 12.93 17.89
C GLN A 525 17.86 11.56 17.23
N LYS A 526 17.90 11.54 15.89
CA LYS A 526 18.22 10.32 15.13
C LYS A 526 19.70 9.93 15.25
N PRO A 527 20.01 8.61 15.29
CA PRO A 527 21.39 8.15 15.31
C PRO A 527 22.12 8.44 14.00
N LEU A 528 23.35 8.94 14.11
CA LEU A 528 24.18 9.28 12.97
C LEU A 528 24.51 8.04 12.12
N ASP A 529 24.74 6.89 12.74
CA ASP A 529 25.06 5.64 12.05
C ASP A 529 23.91 5.13 11.18
N LEU A 530 22.65 5.35 11.59
CA LEU A 530 21.48 5.01 10.78
C LEU A 530 21.32 5.98 9.59
N MET A 531 21.59 7.27 9.79
CA MET A 531 21.57 8.25 8.70
C MET A 531 22.67 7.99 7.68
N THR A 532 23.90 7.72 8.14
CA THR A 532 25.01 7.31 7.29
C THR A 532 24.64 6.10 6.44
N ARG A 533 24.05 5.06 7.05
CA ARG A 533 23.64 3.83 6.36
C ARG A 533 22.70 4.10 5.18
N ILE A 534 21.64 4.88 5.38
CA ILE A 534 20.64 5.12 4.32
C ILE A 534 21.20 5.99 3.19
N ILE A 535 22.10 6.92 3.52
CA ILE A 535 22.78 7.78 2.54
C ILE A 535 23.79 6.96 1.73
N GLU A 536 24.67 6.19 2.39
CA GLU A 536 25.63 5.31 1.71
C GLU A 536 24.94 4.27 0.82
N ALA A 537 23.78 3.76 1.24
CA ALA A 537 23.04 2.79 0.46
C ALA A 537 22.55 3.36 -0.89
N THR A 538 22.38 4.67 -1.04
CA THR A 538 21.67 5.27 -2.19
C THR A 538 22.43 6.37 -2.93
N THR A 539 23.64 6.72 -2.48
CA THR A 539 24.41 7.85 -3.02
C THR A 539 25.90 7.52 -3.18
N ASP A 540 26.57 8.21 -4.10
CA ASP A 540 28.03 8.26 -4.23
C ASP A 540 28.61 9.62 -3.78
N GLU A 541 29.93 9.76 -3.73
CA GLU A 541 30.56 11.06 -3.44
C GLU A 541 30.07 12.13 -4.43
N GLY A 542 29.77 13.34 -3.92
CA GLY A 542 29.26 14.46 -4.71
C GLY A 542 27.74 14.44 -5.01
N ASP A 543 27.06 13.30 -4.82
CA ASP A 543 25.60 13.22 -4.97
C ASP A 543 24.90 14.14 -3.96
N VAL A 544 23.70 14.60 -4.35
CA VAL A 544 22.91 15.57 -3.58
C VAL A 544 21.96 14.86 -2.63
N VAL A 545 21.98 15.24 -1.36
CA VAL A 545 21.07 14.80 -0.31
C VAL A 545 20.24 15.99 0.17
N TRP A 546 18.93 15.81 0.22
CA TRP A 546 18.03 16.75 0.90
C TRP A 546 17.68 16.21 2.28
N GLU A 547 17.74 17.07 3.29
CA GLU A 547 17.16 16.85 4.63
C GLU A 547 16.17 17.98 4.89
N PRO A 548 14.92 17.88 4.38
CA PRO A 548 14.02 19.04 4.41
C PRO A 548 13.64 19.52 5.81
N PHE A 549 13.63 18.61 6.77
CA PHE A 549 13.31 18.88 8.16
C PHE A 549 14.56 18.63 8.98
N GLY A 550 15.33 19.68 9.21
CA GLY A 550 16.69 19.57 9.72
C GLY A 550 16.75 19.02 11.13
N GLY A 551 15.92 19.53 12.04
CA GLY A 551 16.09 19.35 13.48
C GLY A 551 17.52 19.74 13.88
N LEU A 552 18.35 18.74 14.16
CA LEU A 552 19.77 18.93 14.46
C LEU A 552 20.71 18.64 13.27
N PHE A 553 20.18 18.50 12.06
CA PHE A 553 20.87 18.26 10.78
C PHE A 553 21.70 16.98 10.76
N THR A 554 21.14 15.87 11.28
CA THR A 554 21.89 14.61 11.40
C THR A 554 22.17 13.99 10.03
N ALA A 555 21.22 14.03 9.10
CA ALA A 555 21.43 13.49 7.76
C ALA A 555 22.43 14.36 6.98
N SER A 556 22.36 15.68 7.10
CA SER A 556 23.32 16.61 6.48
C SER A 556 24.74 16.43 7.04
N LEU A 557 24.88 16.19 8.35
CA LEU A 557 26.17 15.88 8.97
C LEU A 557 26.72 14.54 8.47
N ALA A 558 25.88 13.52 8.33
CA ALA A 558 26.28 12.25 7.73
C ALA A 558 26.71 12.45 6.26
N SER A 559 25.95 13.20 5.47
CA SER A 559 26.29 13.54 4.09
C SER A 559 27.65 14.24 3.98
N GLN A 560 27.94 15.22 4.86
CA GLN A 560 29.23 15.91 4.86
C GLN A 560 30.40 14.94 5.11
N ARG A 561 30.27 14.05 6.11
CA ARG A 561 31.31 13.04 6.42
C ARG A 561 31.54 12.09 5.25
N LEU A 562 30.49 11.82 4.49
CA LEU A 562 30.53 11.02 3.27
C LEU A 562 30.90 11.85 2.03
N ARG A 563 31.21 13.14 2.13
CA ARG A 563 31.51 14.01 0.97
C ARG A 563 30.37 14.07 -0.06
N ARG A 564 29.13 13.98 0.40
CA ARG A 564 27.92 14.28 -0.38
C ARG A 564 27.59 15.77 -0.22
N ARG A 565 26.84 16.31 -1.17
CA ARG A 565 26.33 17.69 -1.07
C ARG A 565 24.99 17.66 -0.35
N ALA A 566 24.80 18.45 0.69
CA ALA A 566 23.60 18.43 1.51
C ALA A 566 22.89 19.78 1.53
N PHE A 567 21.57 19.74 1.39
CA PHE A 567 20.71 20.91 1.56
C PHE A 567 19.65 20.61 2.61
N SER A 568 19.48 21.52 3.56
CA SER A 568 18.54 21.36 4.66
C SER A 568 17.97 22.69 5.11
N ALA A 569 16.80 22.63 5.74
CA ALA A 569 16.15 23.77 6.37
C ALA A 569 15.63 23.39 7.76
N GLU A 570 15.62 24.35 8.68
CA GLU A 570 15.03 24.19 10.01
C GLU A 570 14.28 25.47 10.39
N ILE A 571 13.05 25.33 10.88
CA ILE A 571 12.17 26.46 11.22
C ILE A 571 12.30 26.88 12.69
N ASP A 572 12.70 25.97 13.57
CA ASP A 572 12.95 26.25 14.98
C ASP A 572 14.34 26.91 15.16
N PRO A 573 14.40 28.14 15.70
CA PRO A 573 15.65 28.88 15.82
C PRO A 573 16.64 28.25 16.80
N THR A 574 16.16 27.46 17.77
CA THR A 574 17.00 26.76 18.74
C THR A 574 17.66 25.56 18.10
N TYR A 575 16.87 24.72 17.42
CA TYR A 575 17.37 23.55 16.70
C TYR A 575 18.32 23.94 15.57
N TYR A 576 17.99 24.99 14.81
CA TYR A 576 18.88 25.54 13.80
C TYR A 576 20.25 25.92 14.40
N GLN A 577 20.27 26.71 15.46
CA GLN A 577 21.52 27.18 16.08
C GLN A 577 22.36 26.03 16.68
N TYR A 578 21.74 25.10 17.40
CA TYR A 578 22.47 23.94 17.93
C TYR A 578 22.94 23.01 16.81
N GLY A 579 22.11 22.81 15.79
CA GLY A 579 22.45 22.05 14.60
C GLY A 579 23.68 22.62 13.88
N VAL A 580 23.71 23.92 13.61
CA VAL A 580 24.86 24.61 12.99
C VAL A 580 26.14 24.47 13.83
N ARG A 581 26.06 24.54 15.17
CA ARG A 581 27.22 24.36 16.06
C ARG A 581 27.88 22.98 15.87
N ARG A 582 27.11 21.93 15.59
CA ARG A 582 27.64 20.57 15.34
C ARG A 582 28.64 20.54 14.18
N PHE A 583 28.40 21.35 13.14
CA PHE A 583 29.31 21.42 11.98
C PHE A 583 30.58 22.19 12.35
N THR A 584 30.47 23.28 13.11
CA THR A 584 31.66 24.04 13.54
C THR A 584 32.59 23.23 14.44
N GLU A 585 32.05 22.39 15.32
CA GLU A 585 32.83 21.50 16.19
C GLU A 585 33.42 20.31 15.41
N ALA A 586 32.65 19.72 14.50
CA ALA A 586 33.12 18.63 13.63
C ALA A 586 34.26 19.09 12.70
N THR A 587 34.11 20.25 12.06
CA THR A 587 35.17 20.86 11.24
C THR A 587 36.42 21.14 12.07
N ARG A 588 36.27 21.63 13.31
CA ARG A 588 37.40 21.87 14.21
C ARG A 588 38.14 20.58 14.58
N GLN A 589 37.42 19.48 14.85
CA GLN A 589 38.03 18.17 15.11
C GLN A 589 38.74 17.58 13.88
N MET A 590 38.15 17.71 12.69
CA MET A 590 38.78 17.26 11.44
C MET A 590 40.07 18.03 11.13
N LEU A 591 40.08 19.35 11.33
CA LEU A 591 41.28 20.17 11.17
C LEU A 591 42.37 19.82 12.20
N LEU A 592 41.98 19.56 13.46
CA LEU A 592 42.90 19.10 14.51
C LEU A 592 43.53 17.75 14.19
N LEU A 593 42.74 16.77 13.73
CA LEU A 593 43.25 15.46 13.32
C LEU A 593 44.18 15.57 12.11
N ALA A 594 43.82 16.37 11.10
CA ALA A 594 44.66 16.63 9.94
C ALA A 594 46.01 17.25 10.32
N SER A 595 46.03 18.14 11.32
CA SER A 595 47.25 18.78 11.85
C SER A 595 48.13 17.88 12.72
N LEU A 596 47.60 16.74 13.19
CA LEU A 596 48.35 15.73 13.97
C LEU A 596 48.87 14.59 13.09
N SER A 597 48.34 14.45 11.87
CA SER A 597 48.74 13.45 10.88
C SER A 597 49.70 13.96 9.79
N GLY A 598 50.10 15.23 9.85
CA GLY A 598 51.16 15.84 9.04
C GLY A 598 52.29 16.30 9.93
#